data_AF-A0A968M4M3-F1
#
_entry.id   AF-A0A968M4M3-F1
#
_cell.length_a   1.000
_cell.length_b   1.000
_cell.length_c   1.000
_cell.angle_alpha   90.00
_cell.angle_beta   90.00
_cell.angle_gamma   90.00
#
_symmetry.space_group_name_H-M   'P 1'
#
loop_
_entity.id
_entity.type
_entity.pdbx_description
1 polymer ?
#
loop_
_entity_poly.entity_id
_entity_poly.type
_entity_poly.pdbx_seq_one_letter_code
_entity_poly.pdbx_strand_id
1 'polypeptide(L)' 'MAIARQTFTLKEYLALDTDPDIRYEIVDRELMEMPPESDRNNLVSLYLLAEFLKLVPLR' A
#
# COMPACT_ATOMS: atom_id res chain seq x y z
N MET A 1 8.05 5.54 -28.85
CA MET A 1 9.20 5.47 -27.93
C MET A 1 8.84 4.50 -26.83
N ALA A 2 9.57 3.39 -26.68
CA ALA A 2 9.35 2.47 -25.57
C ALA A 2 10.03 3.07 -24.35
N ILE A 3 9.24 3.59 -23.40
CA ILE A 3 9.76 4.00 -22.10
C ILE A 3 10.18 2.70 -21.41
N ALA A 4 11.47 2.57 -21.10
CA ALA A 4 11.96 1.41 -20.36
C ALA A 4 11.22 1.34 -19.02
N ARG A 5 10.48 0.25 -18.80
CA ARG A 5 9.75 0.03 -17.55
C ARG A 5 10.79 -0.24 -16.47
N GLN A 6 10.94 0.69 -15.52
CA GLN A 6 11.84 0.49 -14.40
C GLN A 6 11.29 -0.65 -13.54
N THR A 7 12.08 -1.70 -13.36
CA THR A 7 11.72 -2.82 -12.49
C THR A 7 12.38 -2.62 -11.13
N PHE A 8 11.65 -2.92 -10.06
CA PHE A 8 12.08 -2.77 -8.68
C PHE A 8 12.18 -4.14 -8.00
N THR A 9 13.31 -4.37 -7.32
CA THR A 9 13.41 -5.38 -6.28
C THR A 9 12.82 -4.85 -4.97
N LEU A 10 12.48 -5.76 -4.05
CA LEU A 10 12.00 -5.37 -2.71
C LEU A 10 13.02 -4.48 -1.97
N LYS A 11 14.32 -4.78 -2.12
CA LYS A 11 15.39 -4.00 -1.47
C LYS A 11 15.44 -2.56 -2.00
N GLU A 12 15.30 -2.39 -3.31
CA GLU A 12 15.31 -1.06 -3.93
C GLU A 12 14.08 -0.25 -3.51
N TYR A 13 12.90 -0.88 -3.44
CA TYR A 13 11.68 -0.23 -2.95
C TYR A 13 11.77 0.21 -1.48
N LEU A 14 12.28 -0.65 -0.60
CA LEU A 14 12.44 -0.29 0.82
C LEU A 14 13.49 0.81 1.05
N ALA A 15 14.35 1.06 0.06
CA ALA A 15 15.34 2.13 0.10
C ALA A 15 14.87 3.42 -0.59
N LEU A 16 13.65 3.44 -1.15
CA LEU A 16 13.09 4.64 -1.75
C LEU A 16 12.84 5.69 -0.65
N ASP A 17 13.40 6.88 -0.86
CA ASP A 17 13.09 8.07 -0.10
C ASP A 17 11.99 8.83 -0.86
N THR A 18 10.73 8.59 -0.49
CA THR A 18 9.56 9.22 -1.11
C THR A 18 8.93 10.24 -0.19
N ASP A 19 8.11 11.11 -0.78
CA ASP A 19 7.21 11.96 -0.02
C ASP A 19 6.39 11.11 0.97
N PRO A 20 6.35 11.41 2.27
CA PRO A 20 5.58 10.66 3.25
C PRO A 20 4.07 10.68 2.98
N ASP A 21 3.57 11.66 2.23
CA ASP A 21 2.15 11.76 1.87
C ASP A 21 1.78 10.89 0.65
N ILE A 22 2.77 10.36 -0.08
CA ILE A 22 2.55 9.49 -1.23
C ILE A 22 2.95 8.05 -0.88
N ARG A 23 1.99 7.14 -1.06
CA ARG A 23 2.17 5.71 -0.81
C ARG A 23 2.40 5.01 -2.14
N TYR A 24 3.39 4.13 -2.20
CA TYR A 24 3.66 3.30 -3.36
C TYR A 24 3.59 1.81 -2.99
N GLU A 25 3.27 0.97 -3.96
CA GLU A 25 3.36 -0.49 -3.87
C GLU A 25 4.18 -1.05 -5.03
N ILE A 26 4.84 -2.18 -4.82
CA ILE A 26 5.39 -2.97 -5.93
C ILE A 26 4.37 -4.02 -6.33
N VAL A 27 3.90 -3.94 -7.57
CA VAL A 27 3.07 -4.98 -8.20
C VAL A 27 3.82 -5.51 -9.42
N ASP A 28 4.10 -6.81 -9.47
CA ASP A 28 4.84 -7.44 -10.58
C ASP A 28 6.18 -6.75 -10.92
N ARG A 29 6.93 -6.35 -9.88
CA ARG A 29 8.21 -5.62 -9.96
C ARG A 29 8.07 -4.18 -10.47
N GLU A 30 6.88 -3.61 -10.47
CA GLU A 30 6.65 -2.24 -10.91
C GLU A 30 6.16 -1.39 -9.77
N LEU A 31 6.69 -0.19 -9.66
CA LEU A 31 6.28 0.78 -8.66
C LEU A 31 4.96 1.42 -9.11
N MET A 32 3.92 1.26 -8.31
CA MET A 32 2.59 1.80 -8.53
C MET A 32 2.26 2.77 -7.40
N GLU A 33 1.81 3.97 -7.72
CA GLU A 33 1.28 4.89 -6.72
C GLU A 33 -0.08 4.40 -6.23
N MET A 34 -0.25 4.38 -4.91
CA MET A 34 -1.52 4.01 -4.30
C MET A 34 -2.46 5.19 -4.34
N PRO A 35 -3.70 5.01 -4.84
CA PRO A 35 -4.69 6.07 -4.78
C PRO A 35 -4.98 6.41 -3.31
N PRO A 36 -5.36 7.67 -3.03
CA PRO A 36 -5.79 8.05 -1.69
C PRO A 36 -7.03 7.22 -1.30
N GLU A 37 -7.05 6.75 -0.06
CA GLU A 37 -8.16 5.96 0.45
C GLU A 37 -9.42 6.83 0.60
N SER A 38 -10.57 6.33 0.17
CA SER A 38 -11.82 7.07 0.32
C SER A 38 -12.36 6.98 1.76
N ASP A 39 -13.09 7.99 2.22
CA ASP A 39 -13.76 7.98 3.53
C ASP A 39 -14.63 6.73 3.72
N ARG A 40 -15.32 6.30 2.66
CA ARG A 40 -16.16 5.09 2.67
C ARG A 40 -15.32 3.83 2.90
N ASN A 41 -14.20 3.70 2.20
CA ASN A 41 -13.32 2.54 2.34
C ASN A 41 -12.65 2.53 3.72
N ASN A 42 -12.27 3.69 4.26
CA ASN A 42 -11.79 3.82 5.64
C ASN A 42 -12.81 3.27 6.65
N LEU A 43 -14.09 3.61 6.49
CA LEU A 43 -15.17 3.07 7.34
C LEU A 43 -15.31 1.55 7.20
N VAL A 44 -15.26 1.02 5.98
CA VAL A 44 -15.31 -0.43 5.72
C VAL A 44 -14.12 -1.14 6.37
N SER A 45 -12.91 -0.62 6.19
CA SER A 45 -11.69 -1.18 6.78
C SER A 45 -11.74 -1.20 8.31
N LEU A 46 -12.22 -0.12 8.94
CA LEU A 46 -12.36 -0.07 10.39
C LEU A 46 -13.41 -1.05 10.92
N TYR A 47 -14.54 -1.19 10.21
CA TYR A 47 -15.57 -2.18 10.55
C TYR A 47 -14.99 -3.60 10.48
N LEU A 48 -14.30 -3.96 9.39
CA LEU A 48 -13.69 -5.27 9.22
C LEU A 48 -12.64 -5.56 10.29
N LEU A 49 -11.80 -4.57 10.62
CA LEU A 49 -10.83 -4.68 11.71
C LEU A 49 -11.54 -4.94 13.05
N ALA A 50 -12.59 -4.19 13.37
CA ALA A 50 -13.34 -4.34 14.61
C ALA A 50 -14.00 -5.73 14.75
N GLU A 51 -14.56 -6.26 13.66
CA GLU A 51 -15.11 -7.63 13.65
C GLU A 51 -14.00 -8.68 13.81
N PHE A 52 -12.86 -8.50 13.14
CA PHE A 52 -11.72 -9.41 13.25
C PHE A 52 -11.15 -9.47 14.67
N LEU A 53 -11.07 -8.32 15.35
CA LEU A 53 -10.56 -8.22 16.73
C LEU A 53 -11.41 -8.99 17.75
N LYS A 54 -12.69 -9.28 17.46
CA LYS A 54 -13.51 -10.15 18.32
C LYS A 54 -13.03 -11.60 18.29
N LEU A 55 -12.41 -12.03 17.19
CA LEU A 55 -11.87 -13.37 17.00
C LEU A 55 -10.40 -13.47 17.43
N VAL A 56 -9.61 -12.42 17.13
CA VAL A 56 -8.18 -12.33 17.43
C VAL A 56 -7.92 -11.04 18.22
N PRO A 57 -8.27 -11.00 19.53
CA PRO A 57 -8.05 -9.81 20.33
C PRO A 57 -6.55 -9.54 20.50
N LEU A 58 -6.19 -8.26 20.50
CA LEU A 58 -4.85 -7.83 20.89
C LEU A 58 -4.64 -8.22 22.36
N ARG A 59 -3.56 -8.96 22.63
CA ARG A 59 -3.17 -9.37 23.99
C ARG A 59 -2.35 -8.29 24.67
#